data_AF-A0A0L7LAZ3-F1
#
_entry.id   AF-A0A0L7LAZ3-F1
#
_cell.length_a   1.000
_cell.length_b   1.000
_cell.length_c   1.000
_cell.angle_alpha   90.00
_cell.angle_beta   90.00
_cell.angle_gamma   90.00
#
_symmetry.space_group_name_H-M   'P 1'
#
loop_
_entity.id
_entity.type
_entity.pdbx_description
1 polymer ?
#
loop_
_entity_poly.entity_id
_entity_poly.type
_entity_poly.pdbx_seq_one_letter_code
_entity_poly.pdbx_strand_id
1 'polypeptide(L)'
;MFRLFRALGLRHLPIVNDVNEVTTNEQRADCTLDPRQSGLHARPASYTLPHRASLPRMFRLFRALGLRHLPIVNDVNEVVGMVTRKDIARYRVWRHGAHMGMEELVLSSEI
;
A
#
# COMPACT_ATOMS: atom_id res chain seq x y z
N MET A 1 5.45 -15.73 -5.34
CA MET A 1 5.05 -15.08 -4.07
C MET A 1 4.07 -15.92 -3.24
N PHE A 2 3.16 -16.70 -3.85
CA PHE A 2 2.23 -17.59 -3.12
C PHE A 2 2.87 -18.83 -2.46
N ARG A 3 4.09 -19.22 -2.84
CA ARG A 3 4.76 -20.41 -2.28
C ARG A 3 5.44 -20.19 -0.92
N LEU A 4 5.58 -18.95 -0.45
CA LEU A 4 6.31 -18.65 0.80
C LEU A 4 5.43 -18.69 2.06
N PHE A 5 4.10 -18.74 1.92
CA PHE A 5 3.19 -18.69 3.07
C PHE A 5 3.08 -20.02 3.82
N ARG A 6 3.38 -21.16 3.17
CA ARG A 6 3.25 -22.49 3.80
C ARG A 6 4.37 -22.80 4.81
N ALA A 7 5.53 -22.13 4.72
CA ALA A 7 6.69 -22.41 5.57
C ALA A 7 6.67 -21.68 6.93
N LEU A 8 5.80 -20.67 7.11
CA LEU A 8 5.82 -19.79 8.28
C LEU A 8 4.75 -20.12 9.33
N GLY A 9 4.03 -21.24 9.22
CA GLY A 9 3.04 -21.63 10.23
C GLY A 9 1.90 -20.61 10.42
N LEU A 10 1.69 -19.71 9.46
CA LEU A 10 0.61 -18.74 9.48
C LEU A 10 -0.68 -19.51 9.22
N ARG A 11 -1.33 -19.92 10.31
CA ARG A 11 -2.73 -20.34 10.33
C ARG A 11 -3.52 -19.30 9.52
N HIS A 12 -4.32 -19.80 8.57
CA HIS A 12 -5.26 -19.10 7.71
C HIS A 12 -5.51 -17.65 8.19
N LEU A 13 -5.09 -16.66 7.40
CA LEU A 13 -5.60 -15.30 7.61
C LEU A 13 -7.08 -15.35 7.24
N PRO A 14 -7.99 -14.95 8.14
CA PRO A 14 -9.40 -14.89 7.81
C PRO A 14 -9.59 -13.94 6.62
N ILE A 15 -10.31 -14.41 5.61
CA ILE A 15 -10.78 -13.56 4.53
C ILE A 15 -11.96 -12.78 5.11
N VAL A 16 -11.70 -11.58 5.62
CA VAL A 16 -12.76 -10.65 6.04
C VAL A 16 -13.20 -9.91 4.78
N ASN A 17 -14.39 -10.21 4.30
CA ASN A 17 -14.90 -9.67 3.04
C ASN A 17 -15.66 -8.35 3.24
N ASP A 18 -16.29 -8.17 4.39
CA ASP A 18 -17.16 -7.02 4.65
C ASP A 18 -16.95 -6.49 6.07
N VAL A 19 -16.97 -5.16 6.21
CA VAL A 19 -16.91 -4.47 7.50
C VAL A 19 -18.20 -4.70 8.32
N ASN A 20 -19.33 -4.91 7.63
CA ASN A 20 -20.65 -5.08 8.25
C ASN A 20 -20.86 -6.45 8.91
N GLU A 21 -19.99 -7.43 8.64
CA GLU A 21 -20.00 -8.73 9.34
C GLU A 21 -19.52 -8.61 10.80
N VAL A 22 -18.95 -7.46 11.17
CA VAL A 22 -18.49 -7.18 12.53
C VAL A 22 -19.67 -6.70 13.36
N THR A 23 -20.09 -7.50 14.33
CA THR A 23 -21.12 -7.12 15.30
C THR A 23 -20.56 -6.08 16.27
N THR A 24 -20.75 -4.79 15.97
CA THR A 24 -20.42 -3.69 16.88
C THR A 24 -21.52 -3.57 17.93
N ASN A 25 -21.28 -4.04 19.15
CA ASN A 25 -22.11 -3.63 20.29
C ASN A 25 -21.92 -2.12 20.53
N GLU A 26 -23.02 -1.38 20.65
CA GLU A 26 -23.07 0.09 20.75
C GLU A 26 -22.22 0.67 21.89
N GLN A 27 -21.92 -0.12 22.93
CA GLN A 27 -21.06 0.25 24.06
C GLN A 27 -19.56 0.34 23.74
N ARG A 28 -19.14 0.00 22.51
CA ARG A 28 -17.72 -0.10 22.12
C ARG A 28 -17.18 1.11 21.38
N ALA A 29 -18.04 2.04 20.95
CA ALA A 29 -17.65 3.19 20.13
C ALA A 29 -16.72 4.17 20.88
N ASP A 30 -16.90 4.33 22.20
CA ASP A 30 -16.11 5.26 23.02
C ASP A 30 -14.81 4.64 23.58
N CYS A 31 -14.50 3.39 23.22
CA CYS A 31 -13.29 2.72 23.67
C CYS A 31 -12.10 3.12 22.79
N THR A 32 -11.00 3.57 23.41
CA THR A 32 -9.73 3.75 22.69
C THR A 32 -9.14 2.38 22.38
N LEU A 33 -8.98 2.06 21.09
CA LEU A 33 -8.28 0.86 20.66
C LEU A 33 -6.79 1.19 20.49
N ASP A 34 -5.93 0.69 21.37
CA ASP A 34 -4.49 0.72 21.12
C ASP A 34 -4.13 -0.38 20.09
N PRO A 35 -3.67 -0.01 18.89
CA PRO A 35 -3.29 -0.97 17.85
C PRO A 35 -2.21 -1.96 18.31
N ARG A 36 -1.35 -1.53 19.23
CA ARG A 36 -0.25 -2.37 19.74
C ARG A 36 -0.74 -3.52 20.60
N GLN A 37 -1.88 -3.35 21.26
CA GLN A 37 -2.45 -4.31 22.21
C GLN A 37 -3.57 -5.15 21.56
N SER A 38 -4.26 -4.64 20.55
CA SER A 38 -5.37 -5.32 19.86
C SER A 38 -4.95 -6.36 18.81
N GLY A 39 -3.64 -6.62 18.66
CA GLY A 39 -3.09 -7.47 17.59
C GLY A 39 -3.05 -6.80 16.22
N LEU A 40 -3.43 -5.51 16.13
CA LEU A 40 -3.34 -4.71 14.92
C LEU A 40 -1.90 -4.20 14.73
N HIS A 41 -1.03 -5.10 14.25
CA HIS A 41 0.37 -4.77 14.02
C HIS A 41 0.55 -3.90 12.77
N ALA A 42 0.64 -2.58 12.97
CA ALA A 42 1.28 -1.70 11.99
C ALA A 42 2.72 -2.18 11.79
N ARG A 43 3.16 -2.34 10.54
CA ARG A 43 4.55 -2.73 10.28
C ARG A 43 5.46 -1.59 10.73
N PRO A 44 6.28 -1.78 11.79
CA PRO A 44 7.29 -0.79 12.14
C PRO A 44 8.26 -0.72 10.96
N ALA A 45 8.49 0.48 10.42
CA ALA A 45 9.18 0.74 9.14
C ALA A 45 8.35 0.45 7.88
N SER A 46 7.16 1.05 7.78
CA SER A 46 6.56 1.31 6.46
C SER A 46 7.54 2.12 5.61
N TYR A 47 7.77 1.67 4.37
CA TYR A 47 8.54 2.47 3.41
C TYR A 47 7.77 3.76 3.13
N THR A 48 8.43 4.90 3.24
CA THR A 48 7.89 6.21 2.87
C THR A 48 8.69 6.79 1.72
N LEU A 49 8.11 7.74 0.99
CA LEU A 49 8.85 8.55 0.04
C LEU A 49 8.60 10.05 0.27
N PRO A 50 9.61 10.89 0.03
CA PRO A 50 9.43 12.33 0.09
C PRO A 50 8.51 12.81 -1.04
N HIS A 51 7.75 13.89 -0.83
CA HIS A 51 6.82 14.45 -1.83
C HIS A 51 7.47 14.83 -3.17
N ARG A 52 8.78 15.06 -3.17
CA ARG A 52 9.58 15.39 -4.36
C ARG A 52 10.11 14.17 -5.11
N ALA A 53 9.75 12.95 -4.69
CA ALA A 53 10.19 11.73 -5.36
C ALA A 53 9.59 11.63 -6.77
N SER A 54 10.43 11.31 -7.76
CA SER A 54 9.99 11.14 -9.14
C SER A 54 9.21 9.83 -9.35
N LEU A 55 8.27 9.83 -10.29
CA LEU A 55 7.49 8.64 -10.68
C LEU A 55 8.35 7.41 -11.01
N PRO A 56 9.46 7.50 -11.77
CA PRO A 56 10.33 6.35 -12.01
C PRO A 56 10.94 5.77 -10.73
N ARG A 57 11.29 6.62 -9.76
CA ARG A 57 11.79 6.17 -8.44
C ARG A 57 10.69 5.44 -7.68
N MET A 58 9.47 5.97 -7.67
CA MET A 58 8.31 5.31 -7.06
C MET A 58 8.06 3.94 -7.70
N PHE A 59 8.04 3.86 -9.02
CA PHE A 59 7.82 2.62 -9.76
C PHE A 59 8.86 1.54 -9.44
N ARG A 60 10.14 1.93 -9.40
CA ARG A 60 11.22 1.01 -9.02
C ARG A 60 11.02 0.48 -7.61
N LEU A 61 10.66 1.33 -6.66
CA LEU A 61 10.42 0.91 -5.27
C LEU A 61 9.24 -0.05 -5.16
N PHE A 62 8.10 0.28 -5.77
CA PHE A 62 6.91 -0.58 -5.83
C PHE A 62 7.21 -1.96 -6.41
N ARG A 63 7.93 -2.01 -7.55
CA ARG A 63 8.25 -3.28 -8.22
C ARG A 63 9.33 -4.09 -7.50
N ALA A 64 10.36 -3.44 -6.96
CA ALA A 64 11.45 -4.14 -6.28
C ALA A 64 11.01 -4.75 -4.96
N LEU A 65 10.14 -4.06 -4.20
CA LEU A 65 9.72 -4.48 -2.86
C LEU A 65 8.32 -5.11 -2.82
N GLY A 66 7.57 -5.09 -3.93
CA GLY A 66 6.21 -5.64 -4.00
C GLY A 66 5.19 -4.87 -3.16
N LEU A 67 5.42 -3.58 -2.91
CA LEU A 67 4.57 -2.74 -2.06
C LEU A 67 3.15 -2.61 -2.61
N ARG A 68 2.17 -2.43 -1.73
CA ARG A 68 0.76 -2.15 -2.09
C ARG A 68 0.41 -0.69 -1.92
N HIS A 69 0.96 -0.07 -0.89
CA HIS A 69 0.71 1.30 -0.47
C HIS A 69 2.04 1.90 -0.04
N LEU A 70 2.20 3.19 -0.32
CA LEU A 70 3.39 3.94 -0.02
C LEU A 70 2.98 5.34 0.45
N PRO A 71 3.08 5.64 1.75
CA PRO A 71 2.85 6.98 2.26
C PRO A 71 3.89 7.96 1.70
N ILE A 72 3.42 9.13 1.33
CA ILE A 72 4.24 10.26 0.90
C ILE A 72 4.35 11.24 2.05
N VAL A 73 5.58 11.62 2.38
CA VAL A 73 5.89 12.50 3.51
C VAL A 73 6.53 13.80 3.07
N ASN A 74 6.40 14.85 3.88
CA ASN A 74 7.11 16.11 3.70
C ASN A 74 8.51 16.10 4.34
N ASP A 75 9.21 17.23 4.24
CA ASP A 75 10.56 17.41 4.79
C ASP A 75 10.61 17.32 6.33
N VAL A 76 9.45 17.43 6.99
CA VAL A 76 9.29 17.26 8.45
C VAL A 76 8.74 15.86 8.81
N ASN A 77 8.69 14.94 7.84
CA ASN A 77 8.21 13.57 7.98
C ASN A 77 6.71 13.45 8.34
N GLU A 78 5.91 14.45 7.99
CA GLU A 78 4.45 14.40 8.10
C GLU A 78 3.86 13.80 6.83
N VAL A 79 2.83 12.96 6.98
CA VAL A 79 2.16 12.34 5.83
C VAL A 79 1.33 13.38 5.10
N VAL A 80 1.65 13.61 3.83
CA VAL A 80 0.94 14.54 2.94
C VAL A 80 0.09 13.82 1.89
N GLY A 81 0.26 12.52 1.75
CA GLY A 81 -0.53 11.72 0.81
C GLY A 81 -0.16 10.24 0.81
N MET A 82 -0.79 9.49 -0.09
CA MET A 82 -0.51 8.07 -0.28
C MET A 82 -0.55 7.74 -1.77
N VAL A 83 0.37 6.88 -2.20
CA VAL A 83 0.37 6.27 -3.52
C VAL A 83 0.11 4.78 -3.37
N THR A 84 -0.70 4.22 -4.25
CA THR A 84 -1.05 2.80 -4.29
C THR A 84 -0.67 2.16 -5.61
N ARG A 85 -0.71 0.83 -5.67
CA ARG A 85 -0.53 0.11 -6.95
C ARG A 85 -1.52 0.57 -8.03
N LYS A 86 -2.75 0.96 -7.66
CA LYS A 86 -3.77 1.40 -8.62
C LYS A 86 -3.35 2.70 -9.31
N ASP A 87 -2.75 3.62 -8.56
CA ASP A 87 -2.30 4.91 -9.08
C ASP A 87 -1.14 4.72 -10.06
N ILE A 88 -0.21 3.82 -9.72
CA ILE A 88 0.94 3.49 -10.57
C ILE A 88 0.54 2.67 -11.80
N ALA A 89 -0.50 1.83 -11.70
CA ALA A 89 -0.97 0.99 -12.80
C ALA A 89 -1.53 1.79 -13.99
N ARG A 90 -1.85 3.07 -13.79
CA ARG A 90 -2.26 3.99 -14.87
C ARG A 90 -1.12 4.38 -15.80
N TYR A 91 0.14 4.09 -15.46
CA TYR A 91 1.28 4.47 -16.28
C TYR A 91 1.86 3.26 -17.01
N ARG A 92 2.09 3.39 -18.32
CA ARG A 92 2.87 2.42 -19.09
C ARG A 92 4.35 2.78 -18.99
N VAL A 93 5.14 1.81 -18.56
CA VAL A 93 6.58 1.98 -18.35
C VAL A 93 7.34 1.19 -19.40
N TRP A 94 8.23 1.86 -20.12
CA TRP A 94 9.14 1.22 -21.06
C TRP A 94 10.59 1.40 -20.58
N ARG A 95 11.43 0.42 -20.89
CA ARG A 95 12.89 0.50 -20.67
C ARG A 95 13.60 0.33 -21.99
N HIS A 96 14.49 1.25 -22.32
CA HIS A 96 15.42 1.14 -23.44
C HIS A 96 16.85 1.28 -22.88
N GLY A 97 17.55 0.16 -22.75
CA GLY A 97 18.85 0.10 -22.09
C GLY A 97 18.79 0.63 -20.64
N ALA A 98 19.58 1.67 -20.34
CA ALA A 98 19.62 2.33 -19.04
C ALA A 98 18.46 3.33 -18.82
N HIS A 99 17.76 3.74 -19.88
CA HIS A 99 16.69 4.72 -19.82
C HIS A 99 15.36 4.06 -19.49
N MET A 100 14.60 4.67 -18.58
CA MET A 100 13.24 4.28 -18.24
C MET A 100 12.34 5.47 -18.55
N GLY A 101 11.39 5.28 -19.46
CA GLY A 101 10.35 6.26 -19.76
C GLY A 101 9.00 5.80 -19.24
N MET A 102 8.09 6.76 -19.12
CA MET A 102 6.75 6.57 -18.60
C MET A 102 5.78 7.44 -19.40
N GLU A 103 4.63 6.88 -19.73
CA GLU A 103 3.50 7.61 -20.29
C GLU A 103 2.23 7.24 -19.52
N GLU A 104 1.37 8.23 -19.30
CA GLU A 104 0.07 8.00 -18.68
C GLU A 104 -0.87 7.36 -19.69
N LEU A 105 -1.48 6.24 -19.31
CA LEU A 105 -2.53 5.62 -20.08
C LEU A 105 -3.81 6.40 -19.82
N VAL A 106 -4.29 7.11 -20.84
CA VAL A 106 -5.65 7.63 -20.86
C VAL A 106 -6.56 6.42 -21.01
N LEU A 107 -7.03 5.89 -19.88
CA LEU A 107 -8.11 4.92 -19.88
C LEU A 107 -9.36 5.70 -20.30
N SER A 108 -9.80 5.51 -21.54
CA SER A 108 -11.10 6.00 -21.98
C SER A 108 -12.14 5.46 -21.01
N SER A 109 -12.78 6.36 -20.27
CA SER A 109 -13.91 6.05 -19.41
C SER A 109 -15.12 5.77 -20.30
N GLU A 110 -15.14 4.61 -20.95
CA GLU A 110 -16.34 3.97 -21.46
C GLU A 110 -16.56 2.70 -20.64
N ILE A 111 -17.26 2.86 -19.52
CA ILE A 111 -18.01 1.81 -18.82
C ILE A 111 -19.32 2.47 -18.36
#